data_AF-A0A9F2QB62-F1
#
_entry.id   AF-A0A9F2QB62-F1
#
_cell.length_a   1.000
_cell.length_b   1.000
_cell.length_c   1.000
_cell.angle_alpha   90.00
_cell.angle_beta   90.00
_cell.angle_gamma   90.00
#
_symmetry.space_group_name_H-M   'P 1'
#
loop_
_entity.id
_entity.type
_entity.pdbx_description
1 polymer ?
#
loop_
_entity_poly.entity_id
_entity_poly.type
_entity_poly.pdbx_seq_one_letter_code
_entity_poly.pdbx_strand_id
1 'polypeptide(L)'
;MTEEDYQPLMEMARQSIPCNKSLFWSKTHDLVHRYTKINNDFLTLEDTLLGYIADGISWCGNPFDSGVNYESCPKWTECESNPSSVYWKLASKMFAEASCGTVQVMLNGSTASGAFRKSSIFGSVEIVNLNPEKVSKMQIWLMHDIDGPQRESCTGHSIAQLKEILKNHNISVSCEDNYRPAQLLQCTRNPNHTACAVCS
;
A
#
# COMPACT_ATOMS: atom_id res chain seq x y z
N MET A 1 19.30 10.26 -8.25
CA MET A 1 19.55 10.12 -6.80
C MET A 1 19.59 8.63 -6.46
N THR A 2 20.46 8.19 -5.57
CA THR A 2 20.63 6.76 -5.26
C THR A 2 20.04 6.41 -3.92
N GLU A 3 19.96 5.11 -3.65
CA GLU A 3 19.51 4.63 -2.34
C GLU A 3 20.43 5.10 -1.21
N GLU A 4 21.73 5.25 -1.48
CA GLU A 4 22.73 5.68 -0.49
C GLU A 4 22.42 7.07 0.08
N ASP A 5 21.83 7.95 -0.73
CA ASP A 5 21.49 9.32 -0.34
C ASP A 5 20.47 9.37 0.82
N TYR A 6 19.63 8.34 0.97
CA TYR A 6 18.63 8.25 2.04
C TYR A 6 19.01 7.31 3.18
N GLN A 7 20.05 6.48 3.04
CA GLN A 7 20.42 5.49 4.07
C GLN A 7 20.55 6.10 5.48
N PRO A 8 21.20 7.26 5.70
CA PRO A 8 21.30 7.84 7.04
C PRO A 8 19.94 8.13 7.69
N LEU A 9 18.97 8.61 6.90
CA LEU A 9 17.60 8.85 7.37
C LEU A 9 16.89 7.52 7.68
N MET A 10 17.04 6.53 6.81
CA MET A 10 16.46 5.19 6.96
C MET A 10 16.97 4.50 8.23
N GLU A 11 18.27 4.61 8.53
CA GLU A 11 18.86 4.05 9.75
C GLU A 11 18.37 4.76 11.01
N MET A 12 18.31 6.10 10.98
CA MET A 12 17.86 6.91 12.11
C MET A 12 16.38 6.70 12.45
N ALA A 13 15.54 6.57 11.43
CA ALA A 13 14.09 6.43 11.58
C ALA A 13 13.62 4.97 11.66
N ARG A 14 14.55 4.00 11.75
CA ARG A 14 14.22 2.58 11.83
C ARG A 14 13.38 2.30 13.08
N GLN A 15 12.19 1.75 12.86
CA GLN A 15 11.26 1.36 13.91
C GLN A 15 10.82 -0.11 13.75
N SER A 16 10.44 -0.75 14.86
CA SER A 16 9.77 -2.04 14.80
C SER A 16 8.30 -1.87 14.45
N ILE A 17 7.76 -2.82 13.69
CA ILE A 17 6.33 -2.90 13.39
C ILE A 17 5.73 -4.04 14.21
N PRO A 18 4.68 -3.79 15.02
CA PRO A 18 4.03 -4.87 15.76
C PRO A 18 3.46 -5.93 14.81
N CYS A 19 3.66 -7.21 15.16
CA CYS A 19 3.16 -8.29 14.30
C CYS A 19 1.64 -8.27 14.18
N ASN A 20 1.16 -8.72 13.02
CA ASN A 20 -0.26 -8.76 12.64
C ASN A 20 -0.91 -7.37 12.47
N LYS A 21 -0.14 -6.29 12.35
CA LYS A 21 -0.65 -4.93 12.20
C LYS A 21 -0.39 -4.30 10.83
N SER A 22 0.56 -4.82 10.03
CA SER A 22 0.95 -4.23 8.75
C SER A 22 -0.17 -4.31 7.71
N LEU A 23 -0.61 -3.15 7.21
CA LEU A 23 -1.60 -3.03 6.15
C LEU A 23 -0.99 -2.33 4.92
N PHE A 24 -0.67 -3.13 3.91
CA PHE A 24 -0.25 -2.65 2.59
C PHE A 24 -1.46 -2.20 1.77
N TRP A 25 -1.23 -1.44 0.71
CA TRP A 25 -2.33 -0.97 -0.12
C TRP A 25 -1.91 -0.65 -1.55
N SER A 26 -2.85 -0.72 -2.49
CA SER A 26 -2.63 -0.30 -3.88
C SER A 26 -3.91 0.26 -4.48
N LYS A 27 -3.84 1.54 -4.89
CA LYS A 27 -4.98 2.31 -5.44
C LYS A 27 -6.20 2.39 -4.51
N THR A 28 -5.95 2.34 -3.20
CA THR A 28 -6.95 2.39 -2.13
C THR A 28 -6.57 3.42 -1.05
N HIS A 29 -5.65 4.35 -1.35
CA HIS A 29 -5.12 5.39 -0.45
C HIS A 29 -6.19 5.99 0.47
N ASP A 30 -7.27 6.55 -0.10
CA ASP A 30 -8.26 7.25 0.70
C ASP A 30 -9.05 6.31 1.62
N LEU A 31 -9.28 5.06 1.20
CA LEU A 31 -10.02 4.10 2.00
C LEU A 31 -9.15 3.55 3.13
N VAL A 32 -7.91 3.16 2.84
CA VAL A 32 -7.00 2.56 3.81
C VAL A 32 -6.67 3.56 4.93
N HIS A 33 -6.37 4.82 4.62
CA HIS A 33 -6.04 5.82 5.63
C HIS A 33 -7.24 6.25 6.47
N ARG A 34 -8.45 6.22 5.90
CA ARG A 34 -9.67 6.40 6.72
C ARG A 34 -9.90 5.19 7.62
N TYR A 35 -9.59 3.99 7.15
CA TYR A 35 -9.75 2.75 7.90
C TYR A 35 -8.77 2.66 9.08
N THR A 36 -7.48 2.95 8.90
CA THR A 36 -6.49 2.92 9.99
C THR A 36 -6.74 4.02 11.03
N LYS A 37 -7.27 5.19 10.63
CA LYS A 37 -7.68 6.25 11.56
C LYS A 37 -8.81 5.85 12.52
N ILE A 38 -9.73 4.97 12.09
CA ILE A 38 -10.83 4.49 12.94
C ILE A 38 -10.51 3.15 13.61
N ASN A 39 -9.60 2.38 13.02
CA ASN A 39 -9.20 1.07 13.50
C ASN A 39 -7.69 1.05 13.77
N ASN A 40 -7.35 1.29 15.03
CA ASN A 40 -5.97 1.26 15.53
C ASN A 40 -5.35 -0.16 15.53
N ASP A 41 -6.05 -1.16 15.03
CA ASP A 41 -5.50 -2.50 14.84
C ASP A 41 -4.64 -2.66 13.59
N PHE A 42 -4.55 -1.64 12.74
CA PHE A 42 -3.70 -1.70 11.56
C PHE A 42 -2.93 -0.40 11.39
N LEU A 43 -1.80 -0.50 10.71
CA LEU A 43 -0.97 0.65 10.36
C LEU A 43 -0.44 0.47 8.93
N THR A 44 -0.50 1.53 8.15
CA THR A 44 0.15 1.60 6.84
C THR A 44 1.58 2.12 6.98
N LEU A 45 2.33 2.21 5.88
CA LEU A 45 3.63 2.87 5.88
C LEU A 45 3.50 4.33 6.36
N GLU A 46 2.44 5.02 5.95
CA GLU A 46 2.15 6.42 6.29
C GLU A 46 1.83 6.64 7.78
N ASP A 47 1.47 5.57 8.50
CA ASP A 47 1.32 5.61 9.96
C ASP A 47 2.66 5.43 10.72
N THR A 48 3.76 5.15 10.01
CA THR A 48 5.13 5.08 10.58
C THR A 48 5.83 6.44 10.52
N LEU A 49 6.94 6.64 11.26
CA LEU A 49 7.68 7.91 11.24
C LEU A 49 8.10 8.33 9.82
N LEU A 50 8.66 7.40 9.03
CA LEU A 50 9.09 7.68 7.67
C LEU A 50 7.90 8.06 6.78
N GLY A 51 6.84 7.25 6.77
CA GLY A 51 5.68 7.59 5.96
C GLY A 51 5.01 8.89 6.42
N TYR A 52 4.87 9.12 7.72
CA TYR A 52 4.17 10.28 8.29
C TYR A 52 4.82 11.61 7.90
N ILE A 53 6.15 11.70 7.93
CA ILE A 53 6.85 12.96 7.59
C ILE A 53 6.85 13.28 6.10
N ALA A 54 6.57 12.28 5.24
CA ALA A 54 6.63 12.41 3.79
C ALA A 54 5.25 12.34 3.11
N ASP A 55 4.21 11.89 3.82
CA ASP A 55 2.88 11.73 3.26
C ASP A 55 2.31 13.06 2.76
N GLY A 56 1.81 13.05 1.53
CA GLY A 56 1.33 14.24 0.83
C GLY A 56 2.39 15.27 0.43
N ILE A 57 3.69 14.99 0.64
CA ILE A 57 4.79 15.93 0.32
C ILE A 57 5.51 15.51 -0.97
N SER A 58 5.92 16.50 -1.76
CA SER A 58 6.80 16.34 -2.92
C SER A 58 8.00 17.27 -2.77
N TRP A 59 9.21 16.78 -3.08
CA TRP A 59 10.43 17.56 -2.94
C TRP A 59 11.48 17.17 -3.99
N CYS A 60 12.30 18.15 -4.36
CA CYS A 60 13.44 17.98 -5.24
C CYS A 60 14.34 19.23 -5.17
N GLY A 61 15.61 19.07 -5.53
CA GLY A 61 16.54 20.20 -5.67
C GLY A 61 16.25 20.99 -6.94
N ASN A 62 16.54 22.30 -6.90
CA ASN A 62 16.55 23.14 -8.09
C ASN A 62 17.75 22.76 -8.99
N PRO A 63 17.57 22.55 -10.31
CA PRO A 63 18.68 22.24 -11.20
C PRO A 63 19.63 23.43 -11.44
N PHE A 64 19.22 24.67 -11.14
CA PHE A 64 19.97 25.89 -11.44
C PHE A 64 20.56 26.60 -10.20
N ASP A 65 20.15 26.20 -8.99
CA ASP A 65 20.69 26.74 -7.74
C ASP A 65 20.72 25.66 -6.63
N SER A 66 21.23 26.01 -5.44
CA SER A 66 21.36 25.07 -4.31
C SER A 66 20.09 24.92 -3.47
N GLY A 67 18.95 25.46 -3.92
CA GLY A 67 17.69 25.50 -3.19
C GLY A 67 16.74 24.34 -3.51
N VAL A 68 15.58 24.38 -2.86
CA VAL A 68 14.44 23.49 -3.16
C VAL A 68 13.67 24.06 -4.35
N ASN A 69 13.26 23.18 -5.28
CA ASN A 69 12.37 23.59 -6.36
C ASN A 69 10.91 23.54 -5.89
N TYR A 70 10.28 24.72 -5.79
CA TYR A 70 8.87 24.86 -5.41
C TYR A 70 7.91 24.92 -6.61
N GLU A 71 8.43 25.03 -7.83
CA GLU A 71 7.61 25.12 -9.04
C GLU A 71 7.18 23.73 -9.52
N SER A 72 8.13 22.80 -9.62
CA SER A 72 7.85 21.44 -10.06
C SER A 72 8.93 20.45 -9.65
N CYS A 73 8.53 19.19 -9.49
CA CYS A 73 9.45 18.07 -9.30
C CYS A 73 9.23 16.99 -10.35
N PRO A 74 10.30 16.28 -10.76
CA PRO A 74 10.20 15.25 -11.78
C PRO A 74 9.29 14.11 -11.31
N LYS A 75 8.37 13.71 -12.18
CA LYS A 75 7.51 12.55 -11.96
C LYS A 75 8.29 11.27 -12.19
N TRP A 76 7.79 10.16 -11.64
CA TRP A 76 8.37 8.83 -11.88
C TRP A 76 8.44 8.45 -13.37
N THR A 77 7.51 8.95 -14.19
CA THR A 77 7.50 8.73 -15.65
C THR A 77 8.58 9.50 -16.40
N GLU A 78 9.09 10.59 -15.81
CA GLU A 78 10.11 11.46 -16.40
C GLU A 78 11.51 11.04 -15.96
N CYS A 79 11.64 10.63 -14.70
CA CYS A 79 12.88 10.12 -14.13
C CYS A 79 12.56 9.08 -13.06
N GLU A 80 12.94 7.82 -13.26
CA GLU A 80 12.70 6.77 -12.26
C GLU A 80 13.50 7.02 -10.96
N SER A 81 14.68 7.64 -11.09
CA SER A 81 15.62 7.95 -10.01
C SER A 81 15.41 9.37 -9.44
N ASN A 82 14.15 9.79 -9.31
CA ASN A 82 13.79 11.05 -8.65
C ASN A 82 13.72 10.89 -7.11
N PRO A 83 13.80 12.00 -6.35
CA PRO A 83 13.75 11.96 -4.89
C PRO A 83 12.61 11.22 -4.25
N SER A 84 11.38 11.55 -4.62
CA SER A 84 10.20 10.89 -4.07
C SER A 84 10.21 9.39 -4.40
N SER A 85 10.55 9.00 -5.63
CA SER A 85 10.57 7.59 -6.03
C SER A 85 11.62 6.77 -5.28
N VAL A 86 12.83 7.27 -5.10
CA VAL A 86 13.87 6.56 -4.34
C VAL A 86 13.47 6.46 -2.87
N TYR A 87 12.98 7.56 -2.29
CA TYR A 87 12.53 7.61 -0.91
C TYR A 87 11.44 6.57 -0.63
N TRP A 88 10.35 6.59 -1.41
CA TRP A 88 9.22 5.68 -1.20
C TRP A 88 9.60 4.22 -1.45
N LYS A 89 10.49 3.93 -2.42
CA LYS A 89 11.02 2.57 -2.60
C LYS A 89 11.76 2.09 -1.34
N LEU A 90 12.63 2.90 -0.75
CA LEU A 90 13.35 2.54 0.47
C LEU A 90 12.44 2.40 1.69
N ALA A 91 11.54 3.37 1.91
CA ALA A 91 10.60 3.32 3.02
C ALA A 91 9.67 2.09 2.92
N SER A 92 9.19 1.77 1.72
CA SER A 92 8.36 0.57 1.47
C SER A 92 9.13 -0.73 1.70
N LYS A 93 10.40 -0.79 1.27
CA LYS A 93 11.29 -1.92 1.55
C LYS A 93 11.45 -2.13 3.05
N MET A 94 11.78 -1.09 3.80
CA MET A 94 11.94 -1.16 5.25
C MET A 94 10.66 -1.61 5.95
N PHE A 95 9.51 -1.10 5.52
CA PHE A 95 8.21 -1.48 6.06
C PHE A 95 7.90 -2.97 5.83
N ALA A 96 8.20 -3.47 4.63
CA ALA A 96 8.05 -4.88 4.30
C ALA A 96 9.00 -5.78 5.11
N GLU A 97 10.28 -5.40 5.24
CA GLU A 97 11.28 -6.16 6.02
C GLU A 97 10.96 -6.21 7.53
N ALA A 98 10.34 -5.15 8.06
CA ALA A 98 9.95 -5.05 9.46
C ALA A 98 8.62 -5.76 9.78
N SER A 99 7.83 -6.12 8.77
CA SER A 99 6.52 -6.75 8.94
C SER A 99 6.63 -8.20 9.43
N CYS A 100 5.67 -8.64 10.24
CA CYS A 100 5.60 -10.00 10.77
C CYS A 100 4.17 -10.47 11.08
N GLY A 101 3.99 -11.79 11.17
CA GLY A 101 2.71 -12.44 11.43
C GLY A 101 1.82 -12.50 10.20
N THR A 102 0.52 -12.23 10.39
CA THR A 102 -0.46 -12.10 9.31
C THR A 102 -0.50 -10.65 8.85
N VAL A 103 -0.07 -10.39 7.61
CA VAL A 103 -0.13 -9.06 7.00
C VAL A 103 -1.37 -8.91 6.13
N GLN A 104 -1.84 -7.69 5.95
CA GLN A 104 -3.02 -7.37 5.15
C GLN A 104 -2.62 -6.56 3.92
N VAL A 105 -3.36 -6.69 2.83
CA VAL A 105 -3.28 -5.77 1.70
C VAL A 105 -4.67 -5.36 1.25
N MET A 106 -4.93 -4.05 1.15
CA MET A 106 -6.15 -3.50 0.60
C MET A 106 -5.95 -3.15 -0.88
N LEU A 107 -6.61 -3.88 -1.77
CA LEU A 107 -6.52 -3.68 -3.23
C LEU A 107 -7.83 -3.13 -3.80
N ASN A 108 -7.76 -2.49 -4.96
CA ASN A 108 -8.93 -1.94 -5.64
C ASN A 108 -9.37 -2.85 -6.81
N GLY A 109 -10.52 -3.51 -6.64
CA GLY A 109 -11.17 -4.37 -7.65
C GLY A 109 -11.99 -3.61 -8.71
N SER A 110 -12.13 -2.30 -8.57
CA SER A 110 -12.84 -1.43 -9.54
C SER A 110 -11.93 -0.83 -10.61
N THR A 111 -10.62 -1.07 -10.55
CA THR A 111 -9.67 -0.45 -11.50
C THR A 111 -9.62 -1.19 -12.83
N ALA A 112 -9.55 -0.43 -13.94
CA ALA A 112 -9.61 -0.99 -15.30
C ALA A 112 -8.43 -1.90 -15.66
N SER A 113 -7.34 -1.86 -14.89
CA SER A 113 -6.08 -2.53 -15.23
C SER A 113 -5.77 -3.75 -14.38
N GLY A 114 -6.76 -4.25 -13.65
CA GLY A 114 -6.53 -5.21 -12.57
C GLY A 114 -6.06 -4.56 -11.27
N ALA A 115 -6.37 -5.24 -10.18
CA ALA A 115 -6.13 -4.90 -8.79
C ALA A 115 -4.66 -5.08 -8.37
N PHE A 116 -3.95 -6.03 -9.00
CA PHE A 116 -2.52 -6.26 -8.77
C PHE A 116 -1.70 -5.97 -10.03
N ARG A 117 -0.55 -5.31 -9.84
CA ARG A 117 0.46 -5.08 -10.89
C ARG A 117 1.85 -5.36 -10.34
N LYS A 118 2.62 -6.21 -11.03
CA LYS A 118 4.02 -6.50 -10.67
C LYS A 118 4.91 -5.25 -10.62
N SER A 119 4.59 -4.22 -11.41
CA SER A 119 5.33 -2.95 -11.46
C SER A 119 4.93 -1.91 -10.40
N SER A 120 3.88 -2.15 -9.61
CA SER A 120 3.53 -1.27 -8.49
C SER A 120 4.54 -1.39 -7.35
N ILE A 121 4.64 -0.40 -6.46
CA ILE A 121 5.50 -0.47 -5.26
C ILE A 121 5.23 -1.75 -4.46
N PHE A 122 3.95 -2.08 -4.25
CA PHE A 122 3.56 -3.35 -3.63
C PHE A 122 4.10 -4.58 -4.37
N GLY A 123 3.99 -4.58 -5.69
CA GLY A 123 4.46 -5.67 -6.55
C GLY A 123 5.98 -5.83 -6.63
N SER A 124 6.70 -4.73 -6.80
CA SER A 124 8.13 -4.71 -7.15
C SER A 124 9.05 -4.53 -5.96
N VAL A 125 8.55 -4.01 -4.83
CA VAL A 125 9.33 -3.70 -3.65
C VAL A 125 8.79 -4.45 -2.44
N GLU A 126 7.52 -4.27 -2.09
CA GLU A 126 7.04 -4.73 -0.77
C GLU A 126 6.97 -6.26 -0.70
N ILE A 127 6.27 -6.91 -1.64
CA ILE A 127 6.12 -8.38 -1.64
C ILE A 127 7.47 -9.10 -1.66
N VAL A 128 8.43 -8.60 -2.46
CA VAL A 128 9.72 -9.26 -2.63
C VAL A 128 10.63 -9.11 -1.41
N ASN A 129 10.38 -8.11 -0.55
CA ASN A 129 11.13 -7.87 0.67
C ASN A 129 10.41 -8.36 1.94
N LEU A 130 9.25 -9.02 1.82
CA LEU A 130 8.63 -9.71 2.95
C LEU A 130 9.52 -10.87 3.40
N ASN A 131 9.80 -10.95 4.70
CA ASN A 131 10.56 -12.05 5.27
C ASN A 131 9.63 -13.28 5.48
N PRO A 132 9.82 -14.39 4.74
CA PRO A 132 8.92 -15.55 4.82
C PRO A 132 9.04 -16.34 6.13
N GLU A 133 10.11 -16.15 6.90
CA GLU A 133 10.23 -16.74 8.24
C GLU A 133 9.39 -15.98 9.28
N LYS A 134 9.14 -14.68 9.03
CA LYS A 134 8.37 -13.82 9.94
C LYS A 134 6.92 -13.63 9.50
N VAL A 135 6.64 -13.65 8.21
CA VAL A 135 5.31 -13.45 7.62
C VAL A 135 4.75 -14.79 7.19
N SER A 136 3.74 -15.28 7.92
CA SER A 136 3.15 -16.60 7.66
C SER A 136 1.94 -16.55 6.75
N LYS A 137 1.26 -15.40 6.69
CA LYS A 137 0.00 -15.23 5.95
C LYS A 137 -0.17 -13.82 5.42
N MET A 138 -0.72 -13.71 4.21
CA MET A 138 -1.25 -12.48 3.65
C MET A 138 -2.77 -12.58 3.47
N GLN A 139 -3.50 -11.60 4.00
CA GLN A 139 -4.93 -11.40 3.79
C GLN A 139 -5.17 -10.29 2.77
N ILE A 140 -5.76 -10.64 1.63
CA ILE A 140 -6.13 -9.68 0.59
C ILE A 140 -7.56 -9.22 0.85
N TRP A 141 -7.75 -7.91 1.02
CA TRP A 141 -9.05 -7.26 1.02
C TRP A 141 -9.25 -6.58 -0.33
N LEU A 142 -10.02 -7.23 -1.21
CA LEU A 142 -10.30 -6.69 -2.53
C LEU A 142 -11.55 -5.82 -2.47
N MET A 143 -11.32 -4.51 -2.37
CA MET A 143 -12.37 -3.53 -2.19
C MET A 143 -12.87 -3.02 -3.54
N HIS A 144 -14.18 -2.87 -3.66
CA HIS A 144 -14.80 -2.23 -4.80
C HIS A 144 -15.40 -0.89 -4.39
N ASP A 145 -15.39 0.07 -5.31
CA ASP A 145 -16.10 1.32 -5.11
C ASP A 145 -17.62 1.03 -5.12
N ILE A 146 -18.36 1.65 -4.19
CA ILE A 146 -19.80 1.40 -4.01
C ILE A 146 -20.59 1.58 -5.30
N ASP A 147 -20.34 2.68 -6.02
CA ASP A 147 -20.96 3.00 -7.30
C ASP A 147 -20.06 2.64 -8.50
N GLY A 148 -18.95 1.93 -8.24
CA GLY A 148 -17.96 1.62 -9.25
C GLY A 148 -18.18 0.29 -9.95
N PRO A 149 -17.53 0.09 -11.11
CA PRO A 149 -17.58 -1.18 -11.80
C PRO A 149 -16.91 -2.26 -10.95
N GLN A 150 -17.52 -3.44 -10.91
CA GLN A 150 -16.95 -4.64 -10.29
C GLN A 150 -16.07 -5.33 -11.35
N ARG A 151 -14.80 -4.93 -11.47
CA ARG A 151 -13.94 -5.36 -12.58
C ARG A 151 -13.15 -6.61 -12.29
N GLU A 152 -12.84 -6.86 -11.02
CA GLU A 152 -12.06 -8.01 -10.62
C GLU A 152 -12.47 -8.50 -9.24
N SER A 153 -12.59 -9.81 -9.06
CA SER A 153 -12.87 -10.43 -7.76
C SER A 153 -11.66 -11.19 -7.23
N CYS A 154 -11.79 -11.80 -6.05
CA CYS A 154 -10.77 -12.67 -5.48
C CYS A 154 -10.41 -13.89 -6.35
N THR A 155 -11.23 -14.23 -7.35
CA THR A 155 -10.95 -15.27 -8.36
C THR A 155 -10.41 -14.70 -9.68
N GLY A 156 -10.18 -13.39 -9.75
CA GLY A 156 -9.69 -12.67 -10.91
C GLY A 156 -8.22 -12.98 -11.25
N HIS A 157 -7.83 -12.61 -12.48
CA HIS A 157 -6.53 -12.98 -13.04
C HIS A 157 -5.34 -12.34 -12.31
N SER A 158 -5.38 -11.05 -12.01
CA SER A 158 -4.27 -10.38 -11.33
C SER A 158 -4.14 -10.84 -9.87
N ILE A 159 -5.26 -11.16 -9.22
CA ILE A 159 -5.26 -11.77 -7.88
C ILE A 159 -4.70 -13.19 -7.92
N ALA A 160 -4.99 -13.98 -8.96
CA ALA A 160 -4.39 -15.30 -9.15
C ALA A 160 -2.85 -15.20 -9.28
N GLN A 161 -2.36 -14.22 -10.04
CA GLN A 161 -0.91 -13.95 -10.15
C GLN A 161 -0.30 -13.56 -8.80
N LEU A 162 -0.95 -12.70 -8.02
CA LEU A 162 -0.50 -12.34 -6.69
C LEU A 162 -0.43 -13.56 -5.76
N LYS A 163 -1.47 -14.39 -5.76
CA LYS A 163 -1.52 -15.64 -4.97
C LYS A 163 -0.38 -16.58 -5.34
N GLU A 164 -0.03 -16.67 -6.63
CA GLU A 164 1.10 -17.50 -7.09
C GLU A 164 2.44 -16.98 -6.56
N ILE A 165 2.69 -15.67 -6.65
CA ILE A 165 3.92 -15.04 -6.12
C ILE A 165 4.06 -15.31 -4.61
N LEU A 166 2.99 -15.10 -3.84
CA LEU A 166 3.00 -15.31 -2.38
C LEU A 166 3.23 -16.77 -2.01
N LYS A 167 2.60 -17.70 -2.74
CA LYS A 167 2.83 -19.15 -2.54
C LYS A 167 4.27 -19.53 -2.82
N ASN A 168 4.87 -19.00 -3.89
CA ASN A 168 6.28 -19.23 -4.21
C ASN A 168 7.23 -18.64 -3.15
N HIS A 169 6.76 -17.65 -2.39
CA HIS A 169 7.46 -17.07 -1.24
C HIS A 169 7.13 -17.78 0.08
N ASN A 170 6.49 -18.95 0.06
CA ASN A 170 6.06 -19.69 1.27
C ASN A 170 5.11 -18.91 2.19
N ILE A 171 4.37 -17.93 1.65
CA ILE A 171 3.37 -17.15 2.39
C ILE A 171 1.97 -17.70 2.07
N SER A 172 1.24 -18.12 3.10
CA SER A 172 -0.15 -18.53 2.92
C SER A 172 -1.03 -17.34 2.52
N VAL A 173 -2.05 -17.55 1.70
CA VAL A 173 -2.86 -16.45 1.16
C VAL A 173 -4.35 -16.72 1.31
N SER A 174 -5.09 -15.71 1.77
CA SER A 174 -6.56 -15.67 1.72
C SER A 174 -7.00 -14.37 1.07
N CYS A 175 -8.18 -14.38 0.44
CA CYS A 175 -8.73 -13.21 -0.21
C CYS A 175 -10.21 -13.08 0.13
N GLU A 176 -10.65 -11.87 0.45
CA GLU A 176 -12.03 -11.52 0.73
C GLU A 176 -12.44 -10.35 -0.15
N ASP A 177 -13.52 -10.53 -0.92
CA ASP A 177 -14.16 -9.47 -1.68
C ASP A 177 -14.97 -8.59 -0.73
N ASN A 178 -14.76 -7.28 -0.80
CA ASN A 178 -15.50 -6.27 -0.02
C ASN A 178 -15.49 -6.53 1.49
N TYR A 179 -14.28 -6.63 2.07
CA TYR A 179 -14.07 -6.83 3.51
C TYR A 179 -15.00 -5.94 4.33
N ARG A 180 -15.89 -6.58 5.11
CA ARG A 180 -17.10 -5.92 5.64
C ARG A 180 -16.83 -4.64 6.44
N PRO A 181 -15.86 -4.60 7.38
CA PRO A 181 -15.53 -3.38 8.11
C PRO A 181 -15.13 -2.21 7.21
N ALA A 182 -14.31 -2.45 6.20
CA ALA A 182 -13.90 -1.43 5.24
C ALA A 182 -15.05 -1.02 4.31
N GLN A 183 -15.92 -1.96 3.92
CA GLN A 183 -17.11 -1.67 3.12
C GLN A 183 -18.10 -0.78 3.88
N LEU A 184 -18.33 -1.05 5.17
CA LEU A 184 -19.18 -0.20 6.03
C LEU A 184 -18.66 1.24 6.09
N LEU A 185 -17.34 1.42 6.13
CA LEU A 185 -16.73 2.74 6.05
C LEU A 185 -17.01 3.44 4.70
N GLN A 186 -16.97 2.72 3.57
CA GLN A 186 -17.37 3.28 2.28
C GLN A 186 -18.86 3.70 2.28
N CYS A 187 -19.72 2.90 2.91
CA CYS A 187 -21.15 3.16 3.00
C CYS A 187 -21.52 4.43 3.79
N THR A 188 -20.62 4.96 4.63
CA THR A 188 -20.86 6.24 5.32
C THR A 188 -21.05 7.42 4.35
N ARG A 189 -20.51 7.34 3.13
CA ARG A 189 -20.70 8.37 2.08
C ARG A 189 -21.92 8.10 1.20
N ASN A 190 -22.32 6.83 1.05
CA ASN A 190 -23.38 6.39 0.16
C ASN A 190 -24.40 5.50 0.89
N PRO A 191 -25.07 5.99 1.96
CA PRO A 191 -25.87 5.14 2.84
C PRO A 191 -27.08 4.51 2.15
N ASN A 192 -27.63 5.17 1.13
CA ASN A 192 -28.82 4.71 0.40
C ASN A 192 -28.50 3.73 -0.75
N HIS A 193 -27.21 3.43 -0.99
CA HIS A 193 -26.85 2.48 -2.04
C HIS A 193 -27.24 1.05 -1.63
N THR A 194 -27.66 0.22 -2.59
CA THR A 194 -28.14 -1.15 -2.32
C THR A 194 -27.08 -2.03 -1.65
N ALA A 195 -25.81 -1.88 -2.02
CA ALA A 195 -24.68 -2.56 -1.36
C ALA A 195 -24.47 -2.15 0.11
N CYS A 196 -25.08 -1.03 0.52
CA CYS A 196 -24.99 -0.46 1.87
C CYS A 196 -26.24 -0.71 2.70
N ALA A 197 -27.26 -1.36 2.14
CA ALA A 197 -28.44 -1.75 2.89
C ALA A 197 -28.05 -2.65 4.07
N VAL A 198 -28.51 -2.27 5.26
CA VAL A 198 -28.41 -3.10 6.45
C VAL A 198 -29.64 -3.99 6.48
N CYS A 199 -29.47 -5.30 6.71
CA CYS A 199 -30.60 -6.18 6.94
C CYS A 199 -31.42 -5.66 8.12
N SER A 200 -32.70 -5.40 7.88
CA SER A 200 -33.72 -5.07 8.89
C SER A 200 -34.24 -6.33 9.56
#